data_AF-Q9U772-F1
#
_entry.id   AF-Q9U772-F1
#
_cell.length_a   1.000
_cell.length_b   1.000
_cell.length_c   1.000
_cell.angle_alpha   90.00
_cell.angle_beta   90.00
_cell.angle_gamma   90.00
#
_symmetry.space_group_name_H-M   'P 1'
#
loop_
_entity.id
_entity.type
_entity.pdbx_description
1 polymer ?
#
loop_
_entity_poly.entity_id
_entity_poly.type
_entity_poly.pdbx_seq_one_letter_code
_entity_poly.pdbx_strand_id
1 'polypeptide(L)'
;GDIIKGTDLWDGNKEETDTQRNLVTIFGKIKDKIRDEATKKKYSDAQKHLQLRKDWWEANRDQVWKAMQCGNDNPCSGVSGVPLDDYIPQRLRRMTEWAEWFCKMQSQEYNKLMEACTGCM
;
A
#
# COMPACT_ATOMS: atom_id res chain seq x y z
N GLY A 1 -0.63 3.04 0.38
CA GLY A 1 0.42 3.91 -0.18
C GLY A 1 0.60 3.73 -1.68
N ASP A 2 1.03 2.55 -2.13
CA ASP A 2 1.45 2.33 -3.52
C ASP A 2 0.37 2.58 -4.59
N ILE A 3 -0.88 2.25 -4.32
CA ILE A 3 -2.01 2.62 -5.19
C ILE A 3 -2.04 4.14 -5.42
N ILE A 4 -1.95 4.93 -4.36
CA ILE A 4 -1.91 6.40 -4.45
C ILE A 4 -0.65 6.88 -5.14
N LYS A 5 0.51 6.29 -4.87
CA LYS A 5 1.80 6.66 -5.50
C LYS A 5 1.90 6.21 -6.97
N GLY A 6 1.04 5.29 -7.42
CA GLY A 6 1.07 4.72 -8.76
C GLY A 6 2.16 3.65 -8.93
N THR A 7 2.52 2.98 -7.84
CA THR A 7 3.57 1.95 -7.75
C THR A 7 3.02 0.58 -7.33
N ASP A 8 1.70 0.42 -7.33
CA ASP A 8 1.06 -0.87 -7.07
C ASP A 8 1.32 -1.83 -8.24
N LEU A 9 1.61 -3.10 -7.92
CA LEU A 9 1.93 -4.15 -8.89
C LEU A 9 0.69 -4.91 -9.37
N TRP A 10 -0.48 -4.71 -8.76
CA TRP A 10 -1.73 -5.27 -9.23
C TRP A 10 -2.37 -4.28 -10.23
N ASP A 11 -1.93 -4.32 -11.49
CA ASP A 11 -2.34 -3.35 -12.53
C ASP A 11 -3.07 -3.99 -13.72
N GLY A 12 -3.24 -5.32 -13.71
CA GLY A 12 -3.80 -6.05 -14.84
C GLY A 12 -5.34 -6.16 -14.89
N ASN A 13 -6.05 -5.78 -13.83
CA ASN A 13 -7.52 -5.86 -13.81
C ASN A 13 -8.15 -4.50 -14.21
N LYS A 14 -9.43 -4.56 -14.60
CA LYS A 14 -10.18 -3.40 -15.06
C LYS A 14 -10.39 -2.36 -13.95
N GLU A 15 -10.71 -2.80 -12.74
CA GLU A 15 -11.03 -1.92 -11.61
C GLU A 15 -9.83 -1.11 -11.13
N GLU A 16 -8.65 -1.72 -11.05
CA GLU A 16 -7.40 -1.03 -10.71
C GLU A 16 -6.97 -0.09 -11.83
N THR A 17 -7.16 -0.48 -13.09
CA THR A 17 -6.93 0.41 -14.24
C THR A 17 -7.82 1.65 -14.16
N ASP A 18 -9.11 1.46 -13.83
CA ASP A 18 -10.08 2.54 -13.67
C ASP A 18 -9.72 3.45 -12.49
N THR A 19 -9.30 2.86 -11.37
CA THR A 19 -8.82 3.57 -10.18
C THR A 19 -7.59 4.42 -10.52
N GLN A 20 -6.59 3.86 -11.20
CA GLN A 20 -5.39 4.60 -11.59
C GLN A 20 -5.70 5.73 -12.57
N ARG A 21 -6.60 5.51 -13.53
CA ARG A 21 -7.05 6.55 -14.47
C ARG A 21 -7.72 7.72 -13.74
N ASN A 22 -8.60 7.41 -12.78
CA ASN A 22 -9.24 8.43 -11.94
C ASN A 22 -8.23 9.21 -11.10
N LEU A 23 -7.25 8.52 -10.50
CA LEU A 23 -6.17 9.17 -9.75
C LEU A 23 -5.36 10.12 -10.64
N VAL A 24 -5.00 9.71 -11.86
CA VAL A 24 -4.31 10.59 -12.81
C VAL A 24 -5.15 11.85 -13.09
N THR A 25 -6.45 11.71 -13.36
CA THR A 25 -7.34 12.87 -13.57
C THR A 25 -7.42 13.79 -12.35
N ILE A 26 -7.51 13.23 -11.14
CA ILE A 26 -7.57 14.00 -9.89
C ILE A 26 -6.26 14.77 -9.67
N PHE A 27 -5.12 14.11 -9.82
CA PHE A 27 -3.81 14.73 -9.63
C PHE A 27 -3.50 15.78 -10.70
N GLY A 28 -4.03 15.65 -11.92
CA GLY A 28 -4.00 16.71 -12.92
C GLY A 28 -4.72 17.98 -12.43
N LYS A 29 -5.94 17.82 -11.89
CA LYS A 29 -6.69 18.94 -11.31
C LYS A 29 -6.01 19.54 -10.07
N ILE A 30 -5.34 18.73 -9.25
CA ILE A 30 -4.56 19.21 -8.10
C ILE A 30 -3.38 20.06 -8.59
N LYS A 31 -2.63 19.57 -9.60
CA LYS A 31 -1.51 20.30 -10.21
C LYS A 31 -1.96 21.63 -10.78
N ASP A 32 -3.11 21.68 -11.45
CA ASP A 32 -3.64 22.92 -12.04
C ASP A 32 -3.99 23.98 -11.00
N LYS A 33 -4.39 23.57 -9.79
CA LYS A 33 -4.71 24.45 -8.67
C LYS A 33 -3.48 24.95 -7.89
N ILE A 34 -2.27 24.46 -8.17
CA ILE A 34 -1.04 24.98 -7.57
C ILE A 34 -0.84 26.41 -8.07
N ARG A 35 -0.92 27.39 -7.16
CA ARG A 35 -0.81 28.84 -7.48
C ARG A 35 0.62 29.29 -7.75
N ASP A 36 1.59 28.67 -7.08
CA ASP A 36 3.00 29.01 -7.27
C ASP A 36 3.53 28.35 -8.53
N GLU A 37 3.80 29.15 -9.56
CA GLU A 37 4.29 28.67 -10.86
C GLU A 37 5.66 27.99 -10.75
N ALA A 38 6.52 28.40 -9.81
CA ALA A 38 7.79 27.74 -9.60
C ALA A 38 7.59 26.30 -9.10
N THR A 39 6.70 26.09 -8.12
CA THR A 39 6.33 24.76 -7.61
C THR A 39 5.58 23.94 -8.66
N LYS A 40 4.66 24.54 -9.40
CA LYS A 40 3.95 23.86 -10.49
C LYS A 40 4.91 23.33 -11.56
N LYS A 41 5.96 24.11 -11.88
CA LYS A 41 7.05 23.71 -12.81
C LYS A 41 7.92 22.58 -12.26
N LYS A 42 8.11 22.45 -10.94
CA LYS A 42 8.83 21.29 -10.35
C LYS A 42 8.15 19.96 -10.69
N TYR A 43 6.83 19.97 -10.86
CA TYR A 43 6.04 18.82 -11.28
C TYR A 43 5.84 18.78 -12.80
N SER A 44 6.83 19.21 -13.59
CA SER A 44 6.77 19.24 -15.06
C SER A 44 6.59 17.87 -15.68
N ASP A 45 7.02 16.81 -14.99
CA ASP A 45 7.15 15.48 -15.57
C ASP A 45 5.95 14.54 -15.37
N ALA A 46 5.71 13.79 -16.45
CA ALA A 46 4.88 12.62 -16.63
C ALA A 46 3.34 12.81 -16.60
N GLN A 47 2.70 12.21 -17.61
CA GLN A 47 1.25 12.01 -17.75
C GLN A 47 0.60 11.38 -16.51
N LYS A 48 1.38 10.69 -15.66
CA LYS A 48 0.89 9.98 -14.46
C LYS A 48 1.12 10.71 -13.13
N HIS A 49 1.76 11.89 -13.14
CA HIS A 49 2.00 12.73 -11.96
C HIS A 49 2.75 12.03 -10.80
N LEU A 50 3.66 11.09 -11.09
CA LEU A 50 4.24 10.20 -10.08
C LEU A 50 5.00 10.96 -8.97
N GLN A 51 5.74 12.02 -9.30
CA GLN A 51 6.45 12.80 -8.26
C GLN A 51 5.47 13.56 -7.36
N LEU A 52 4.46 14.21 -7.94
CA LEU A 52 3.41 14.91 -7.17
C LEU A 52 2.65 13.93 -6.25
N ARG A 53 2.37 12.71 -6.75
CA ARG A 53 1.69 11.66 -5.98
C ARG A 53 2.55 11.14 -4.81
N LYS A 54 3.87 11.01 -5.01
CA LYS A 54 4.81 10.65 -3.94
C LYS A 54 4.86 11.72 -2.85
N ASP A 55 5.02 12.98 -3.24
CA ASP A 55 5.07 14.09 -2.28
C ASP A 55 3.74 14.27 -1.55
N TRP A 56 2.61 14.10 -2.26
CA TRP A 56 1.29 14.11 -1.63
C TRP A 56 1.13 13.00 -0.60
N TRP A 57 1.60 11.79 -0.90
CA TRP A 57 1.56 10.69 0.06
C TRP A 57 2.41 11.01 1.31
N GLU A 58 3.62 11.52 1.12
CA GLU A 58 4.51 11.92 2.22
C GLU A 58 3.85 12.98 3.12
N ALA A 59 3.15 13.95 2.54
CA ALA A 59 2.47 15.02 3.27
C ALA A 59 1.19 14.60 4.01
N ASN A 60 0.60 13.44 3.70
CA ASN A 60 -0.72 13.03 4.23
C ASN A 60 -0.75 11.63 4.86
N ARG A 61 0.36 10.86 4.81
CA ARG A 61 0.42 9.47 5.28
C ARG A 61 0.11 9.30 6.76
N ASP A 62 0.44 10.29 7.58
CA ASP A 62 0.16 10.35 9.01
C ASP A 62 -1.35 10.44 9.28
N GLN A 63 -2.06 11.28 8.53
CA GLN A 63 -3.52 11.42 8.63
C GLN A 63 -4.24 10.16 8.15
N VAL A 64 -3.77 9.57 7.04
CA VAL A 64 -4.29 8.30 6.53
C VAL A 64 -4.12 7.20 7.57
N TRP A 65 -2.94 7.10 8.18
CA TRP A 65 -2.69 6.11 9.23
C TRP A 65 -3.56 6.33 10.46
N LYS A 66 -3.72 7.57 10.92
CA LYS A 66 -4.64 7.90 12.02
C LYS A 66 -6.06 7.44 11.73
N ALA A 67 -6.54 7.61 10.48
CA ALA A 67 -7.86 7.14 10.07
C ALA A 67 -7.98 5.61 10.08
N MET A 68 -6.91 4.87 9.74
CA MET A 68 -6.89 3.40 9.80
C MET A 68 -6.99 2.85 11.23
N GLN A 69 -6.68 3.66 12.25
CA GLN A 69 -6.81 3.27 13.66
C GLN A 69 -8.19 3.52 14.25
N CYS A 70 -9.08 4.24 13.55
CA CYS A 70 -10.42 4.53 14.03
C CYS A 70 -11.23 3.24 14.25
N GLY A 71 -11.89 3.11 15.41
CA GLY A 71 -12.72 1.94 15.75
C GLY A 71 -11.94 0.70 16.20
N ASN A 72 -10.63 0.84 16.45
CA ASN A 72 -9.81 -0.23 17.00
C ASN A 72 -9.63 -0.04 18.51
N ASP A 73 -10.13 -0.98 19.31
CA ASP A 73 -9.98 -1.00 20.77
C ASP A 73 -8.54 -1.21 21.23
N ASN A 74 -7.68 -1.75 20.35
CA ASN A 74 -6.25 -1.97 20.58
C ASN A 74 -5.42 -1.32 19.45
N PRO A 75 -5.21 0.01 19.50
CA PRO A 75 -4.50 0.74 18.43
C PRO A 75 -3.10 0.19 18.16
N CYS A 76 -2.78 0.00 16.88
CA CYS A 76 -1.46 -0.46 16.47
C CYS A 76 -0.39 0.62 16.71
N SER A 77 0.60 0.35 17.57
CA SER A 77 1.72 1.26 17.81
C SER A 77 2.82 1.11 16.75
N GLY A 78 3.08 2.14 15.95
CA GLY A 78 4.29 2.24 15.13
C GLY A 78 5.48 2.78 15.95
N VAL A 79 6.72 2.49 15.54
CA VAL A 79 7.95 2.94 16.24
C VAL A 79 8.02 4.47 16.40
N SER A 80 7.39 5.22 15.50
CA SER A 80 7.26 6.69 15.52
C SER A 80 5.79 7.16 15.41
N GLY A 81 4.83 6.28 15.69
CA GLY A 81 3.40 6.55 15.53
C GLY A 81 2.84 6.22 14.14
N VAL A 82 3.65 6.18 13.08
CA VAL A 82 3.27 5.73 11.72
C VAL A 82 4.20 4.59 11.27
N PRO A 83 3.68 3.46 10.75
CA PRO A 83 4.50 2.36 10.23
C PRO A 83 5.42 2.81 9.10
N LEU A 84 6.59 2.17 8.96
CA LEU A 84 7.55 2.47 7.87
C LEU A 84 7.40 1.53 6.66
N ASP A 85 6.44 0.61 6.72
CA ASP A 85 6.19 -0.40 5.71
C ASP A 85 5.98 0.21 4.32
N ASP A 86 5.37 1.38 4.21
CA ASP A 86 5.09 2.06 2.94
C ASP A 86 6.35 2.54 2.18
N TYR A 87 7.53 2.52 2.81
CA TYR A 87 8.83 2.74 2.16
C TYR A 87 9.49 1.45 1.65
N ILE A 88 9.04 0.28 2.10
CA ILE A 88 9.54 -1.02 1.63
C ILE A 88 8.94 -1.30 0.23
N PRO A 89 9.73 -1.75 -0.78
CA PRO A 89 9.17 -2.13 -2.07
C PRO A 89 8.05 -3.18 -1.96
N GLN A 90 6.92 -2.98 -2.66
CA GLN A 90 5.72 -3.84 -2.52
C GLN A 90 6.00 -5.32 -2.75
N ARG A 91 6.89 -5.66 -3.70
CA ARG A 91 7.29 -7.04 -3.96
C ARG A 91 7.87 -7.72 -2.71
N LEU A 92 8.69 -7.00 -1.93
CA LEU A 92 9.28 -7.54 -0.71
C LEU A 92 8.23 -7.70 0.39
N ARG A 93 7.31 -6.74 0.54
CA ARG A 93 6.18 -6.89 1.49
C ARG A 93 5.30 -8.09 1.16
N ARG A 94 4.93 -8.27 -0.11
CA ARG A 94 4.15 -9.43 -0.57
C ARG A 94 4.90 -10.75 -0.36
N MET A 95 6.23 -10.75 -0.52
CA MET A 95 7.06 -11.93 -0.24
C MET A 95 7.07 -12.29 1.26
N THR A 96 7.18 -11.30 2.14
CA THR A 96 7.09 -11.50 3.59
C THR A 96 5.71 -12.03 3.98
N GLU A 97 4.64 -11.40 3.50
CA GLU A 97 3.26 -11.84 3.75
C GLU A 97 3.02 -13.26 3.22
N TRP A 98 3.49 -13.59 2.02
CA TRP A 98 3.39 -14.95 1.47
C TRP A 98 4.07 -15.98 2.37
N ALA A 99 5.26 -15.70 2.88
CA ALA A 99 5.99 -16.62 3.75
C ALA A 99 5.25 -16.84 5.09
N GLU A 100 4.69 -15.77 5.67
CA GLU A 100 3.89 -15.86 6.90
C GLU A 100 2.64 -16.72 6.71
N TRP A 101 1.88 -16.49 5.63
CA TRP A 101 0.68 -17.26 5.30
C TRP A 101 1.01 -18.70 4.95
N PHE A 102 2.09 -18.94 4.21
CA PHE A 102 2.57 -20.28 3.92
C PHE A 102 2.83 -21.06 5.22
N CYS A 103 3.56 -20.49 6.18
CA CYS A 103 3.82 -21.16 7.46
C CYS A 103 2.55 -21.43 8.27
N LYS A 104 1.59 -20.49 8.28
CA LYS A 104 0.29 -20.70 8.95
C LYS A 104 -0.47 -21.89 8.33
N MET A 105 -0.56 -21.93 7.01
CA MET A 105 -1.24 -23.01 6.29
C MET A 105 -0.50 -24.35 6.44
N GLN A 106 0.83 -24.33 6.33
CA GLN A 106 1.65 -25.52 6.54
C GLN A 106 1.44 -26.12 7.92
N SER A 107 1.37 -25.29 8.98
CA SER A 107 1.11 -25.77 10.34
C SER A 107 -0.28 -26.39 10.46
N GLN A 108 -1.31 -25.81 9.84
CA GLN A 108 -2.65 -26.37 9.84
C GLN A 108 -2.71 -27.74 9.13
N GLU A 109 -2.13 -27.85 7.95
CA GLU A 109 -2.10 -29.12 7.20
C GLU A 109 -1.24 -30.17 7.91
N TYR A 110 -0.15 -29.76 8.54
CA TYR A 110 0.67 -30.65 9.37
C TYR A 110 -0.14 -31.20 10.56
N ASN A 111 -0.91 -30.37 11.25
CA ASN A 111 -1.76 -30.82 12.35
C ASN A 111 -2.82 -31.82 11.88
N LYS A 112 -3.47 -31.57 10.73
CA LYS A 112 -4.42 -32.53 10.13
C LYS A 112 -3.76 -33.87 9.81
N LEU A 113 -2.55 -33.83 9.26
CA LEU A 113 -1.78 -35.04 8.97
C LEU A 113 -1.44 -35.81 10.24
N MET A 114 -0.99 -35.11 11.28
CA MET A 114 -0.66 -35.72 12.58
C MET A 114 -1.89 -36.38 13.21
N GLU A 115 -3.04 -35.70 13.22
CA GLU A 115 -4.30 -36.25 13.72
C GLU A 115 -4.73 -37.51 12.94
N ALA A 116 -4.68 -37.46 11.60
CA ALA A 116 -5.08 -38.58 10.76
C ALA A 116 -4.13 -39.79 10.83
N CYS A 117 -2.83 -39.54 10.97
CA CYS A 117 -1.79 -40.56 10.98
C CYS A 117 -1.32 -40.97 12.39
N THR A 118 -1.99 -40.54 13.46
CA THR A 118 -1.60 -40.85 14.85
C THR A 118 -1.50 -42.36 15.11
N GLY A 119 -2.37 -43.18 14.49
CA GLY A 119 -2.34 -44.64 14.63
C GLY A 119 -1.44 -45.38 13.63
N CYS A 120 -0.74 -44.65 12.76
CA CYS A 120 0.15 -45.23 11.74
C CYS A 120 1.64 -45.13 12.12
N MET A 121 1.96 -44.41 13.20
CA MET A 121 3.28 -44.40 13.84
C MET A 121 3.37 -45.50 14.90
#